data_AF-R5U916-F1
#
_entry.id   AF-R5U916-F1
#
_cell.length_a   1.000
_cell.length_b   1.000
_cell.length_c   1.000
_cell.angle_alpha   90.00
_cell.angle_beta   90.00
_cell.angle_gamma   90.00
#
_symmetry.space_group_name_H-M   'P 1'
#
loop_
_entity.id
_entity.type
_entity.pdbx_description
1 polymer ?
#
loop_
_entity_poly.entity_id
_entity_poly.type
_entity_poly.pdbx_seq_one_letter_code
_entity_poly.pdbx_strand_id
1 'polypeptide(L)' 'MAQFKGMLHLLHKRMANVAYPISKQEILEQIGDEIVKVDMEHYLSVREIIAPIRQETFSCAAEFYCALLGA' A
#
# COMPACT_ATOMS: atom_id res chain seq x y z
N MET A 1 -16.76 10.55 -5.52
CA MET A 1 -15.43 11.15 -5.70
C MET A 1 -14.65 10.25 -6.65
N ALA A 2 -14.11 10.79 -7.75
CA ALA A 2 -13.31 10.00 -8.67
C ALA A 2 -12.04 9.53 -7.93
N GLN A 3 -11.86 8.22 -7.80
CA GLN A 3 -10.65 7.64 -7.22
C GLN A 3 -9.44 8.19 -7.98
N PHE A 4 -8.52 8.84 -7.26
CA PHE A 4 -7.27 9.29 -7.84
C PHE A 4 -6.47 8.05 -8.27
N LYS A 5 -6.59 7.67 -9.54
CA LYS A 5 -5.90 6.49 -10.10
C LYS A 5 -4.38 6.57 -9.93
N GLY A 6 -3.84 7.78 -9.77
CA GLY A 6 -2.43 8.01 -9.48
C GLY A 6 -1.98 7.46 -8.12
N MET A 7 -2.86 7.32 -7.13
CA MET A 7 -2.48 6.83 -5.80
C MET A 7 -1.88 5.42 -5.86
N LEU A 8 -2.55 4.49 -6.57
CA LEU A 8 -2.06 3.11 -6.71
C LEU A 8 -0.70 3.05 -7.41
N HIS A 9 -0.49 3.88 -8.43
CA HIS A 9 0.80 4.00 -9.10
C HIS A 9 1.89 4.50 -8.13
N LEU A 10 1.58 5.53 -7.34
CA LEU A 10 2.53 6.12 -6.40
C LEU A 10 2.83 5.18 -5.23
N LEU A 11 1.84 4.46 -4.71
CA LEU A 11 2.03 3.40 -3.72
C LEU A 11 2.90 2.29 -4.30
N HIS A 12 2.65 1.85 -5.54
CA HIS A 12 3.45 0.81 -6.19
C HIS A 12 4.93 1.18 -6.30
N LYS A 13 5.25 2.46 -6.53
CA LYS A 13 6.63 2.93 -6.51
C LYS A 13 7.32 2.76 -5.14
N ARG A 14 6.57 2.88 -4.03
CA ARG A 14 7.07 2.63 -2.67
C ARG A 14 7.30 1.14 -2.42
N MET A 15 6.44 0.31 -3.00
CA MET A 15 6.54 -1.14 -2.96
C MET A 15 7.65 -1.72 -3.87
N ALA A 16 8.39 -0.91 -4.65
CA ALA A 16 9.26 -1.41 -5.72
C ALA A 16 10.36 -2.38 -5.25
N ASN A 17 10.84 -2.23 -4.00
CA ASN A 17 11.87 -3.09 -3.41
C ASN A 17 11.31 -4.11 -2.41
N VAL A 18 9.98 -4.19 -2.27
CA VAL A 18 9.33 -5.20 -1.43
C VAL A 18 9.32 -6.52 -2.19
N ALA A 19 10.04 -7.50 -1.65
CA ALA A 19 10.00 -8.86 -2.15
C ALA A 19 8.82 -9.63 -1.53
N TYR A 20 8.22 -10.53 -2.31
CA TYR A 20 7.19 -11.45 -1.84
C TYR A 20 7.78 -12.87 -1.68
N PRO A 21 7.28 -13.72 -0.77
CA PRO A 21 6.17 -13.45 0.17
C PRO A 21 6.57 -12.46 1.27
N ILE A 22 5.60 -11.69 1.77
CA ILE A 22 5.82 -10.70 2.83
C ILE A 22 4.61 -10.56 3.76
N SER A 23 4.83 -10.21 5.02
CA SER A 23 3.78 -9.84 5.97
C SER A 23 3.44 -8.35 5.95
N LYS A 24 2.24 -7.99 6.41
CA LYS A 24 1.82 -6.60 6.64
C LYS A 24 2.77 -5.89 7.60
N GLN A 25 3.25 -6.59 8.65
CA GLN A 25 4.23 -6.06 9.58
C GLN A 25 5.56 -5.72 8.90
N GLU A 26 6.11 -6.63 8.09
CA GLU A 26 7.36 -6.37 7.36
C GLU A 26 7.22 -5.20 6.37
N ILE A 27 6.06 -5.05 5.71
CA ILE A 27 5.79 -3.85 4.89
C ILE A 27 5.86 -2.57 5.75
N LEU A 28 5.23 -2.59 6.94
CA LEU A 28 5.25 -1.45 7.86
C LEU A 28 6.66 -1.13 8.37
N GLU A 29 7.48 -2.13 8.62
CA GLU A 29 8.87 -1.97 9.06
C GLU A 29 9.77 -1.42 7.94
N GLN A 30 9.57 -1.86 6.70
CA GLN A 30 10.40 -1.44 5.57
C GLN A 30 10.02 -0.06 5.04
N ILE A 31 8.72 0.20 4.88
CA ILE A 31 8.23 1.38 4.14
C ILE A 31 7.02 2.05 4.80
N GLY A 32 6.65 1.68 6.03
CA GLY A 32 5.42 2.16 6.67
C GLY A 32 5.33 3.68 6.80
N ASP A 33 6.47 4.35 6.97
CA ASP A 33 6.55 5.80 7.14
C ASP A 33 6.76 6.54 5.80
N GLU A 34 6.88 5.81 4.68
CA GLU A 34 6.97 6.46 3.37
C GLU A 34 5.64 7.15 2.99
N ILE A 35 5.75 8.35 2.42
CA ILE A 35 4.60 9.19 2.08
C ILE A 35 4.16 8.99 0.62
N VAL A 36 2.85 8.89 0.43
CA VAL A 36 2.16 8.73 -0.86
C VAL A 36 1.11 9.83 -1.02
N LYS A 37 1.11 10.49 -2.18
CA LYS A 37 0.06 11.44 -2.55
C LYS A 37 -1.22 10.68 -2.93
N VAL A 38 -2.32 10.93 -2.23
CA VAL A 38 -3.57 10.17 -2.40
C VAL A 38 -4.67 10.93 -3.12
N ASP A 39 -4.60 12.26 -3.19
CA ASP A 39 -5.37 13.09 -4.10
C ASP A 39 -4.64 14.43 -4.39
N MET A 40 -5.33 15.49 -4.81
CA MET A 40 -4.70 16.77 -5.15
C MET A 40 -4.00 17.44 -3.96
N GLU A 41 -4.55 17.32 -2.75
CA GLU A 41 -4.14 18.05 -1.55
C GLU A 41 -3.66 17.13 -0.41
N HIS A 42 -4.05 15.85 -0.42
CA HIS A 42 -3.79 14.93 0.67
C HIS A 42 -2.61 13.99 0.40
N TYR A 43 -1.86 13.72 1.47
CA TYR A 43 -0.76 12.79 1.54
C TYR A 43 -0.98 11.87 2.74
N LEU A 44 -0.76 10.58 2.56
CA LEU A 44 -0.84 9.58 3.62
C LEU A 44 0.44 8.76 3.65
N SER A 45 0.81 8.27 4.82
CA SER A 45 1.84 7.25 4.96
C SER A 45 1.35 5.90 4.40
N VAL A 46 2.28 5.03 4.00
CA VAL A 46 1.93 3.64 3.64
C VAL A 46 1.19 2.96 4.78
N ARG A 47 1.57 3.23 6.04
CA ARG A 47 0.88 2.73 7.23
C ARG A 47 -0.60 3.07 7.24
N GLU A 48 -0.94 4.33 7.00
CA GLU A 48 -2.34 4.79 6.95
C GLU A 48 -3.09 4.16 5.78
N ILE A 49 -2.44 4.02 4.62
CA ILE A 49 -3.05 3.43 3.42
C ILE A 49 -3.39 1.96 3.61
N ILE A 50 -2.49 1.18 4.22
CA ILE A 50 -2.68 -0.27 4.38
C ILE A 50 -3.37 -0.65 5.70
N ALA A 51 -3.62 0.31 6.59
CA ALA A 51 -4.29 0.07 7.86
C ALA A 51 -5.60 -0.75 7.72
N PRO A 52 -6.49 -0.48 6.74
CA PRO A 52 -7.74 -1.22 6.57
C PRO A 52 -7.58 -2.70 6.16
N ILE A 53 -6.44 -3.08 5.59
CA ILE A 53 -6.22 -4.45 5.11
C ILE A 53 -6.22 -5.42 6.28
N ARG A 54 -7.14 -6.40 6.31
CA ARG A 54 -7.21 -7.42 7.37
C ARG A 54 -6.25 -8.59 7.15
N GLN A 55 -5.76 -8.75 5.94
CA GLN A 55 -4.86 -9.83 5.57
C GLN A 55 -3.44 -9.50 6.07
N GLU A 56 -2.82 -10.46 6.75
CA GLU A 56 -1.54 -10.26 7.42
C GLU A 56 -0.32 -10.74 6.60
N THR A 57 -0.53 -11.55 5.56
CA THR A 57 0.54 -12.08 4.70
C THR A 57 0.14 -12.04 3.23
N PHE A 58 1.09 -11.82 2.33
CA PHE A 58 0.86 -11.73 0.89
C PHE A 58 1.89 -12.59 0.15
N SER A 59 1.42 -13.49 -0.70
CA SER A 59 2.27 -14.35 -1.55
C SER A 59 2.78 -13.65 -2.79
N CYS A 60 2.09 -12.60 -3.24
CA CYS A 60 2.45 -11.81 -4.41
C CYS A 60 1.84 -10.41 -4.39
N ALA A 61 2.30 -9.56 -5.33
CA ALA A 61 1.77 -8.21 -5.51
C ALA A 61 0.27 -8.18 -5.79
N ALA A 62 -0.23 -9.08 -6.63
CA ALA A 62 -1.66 -9.11 -6.97
C ALA A 62 -2.53 -9.35 -5.73
N GLU A 63 -2.13 -10.26 -4.86
CA GLU A 63 -2.84 -10.54 -3.61
C GLU A 63 -2.87 -9.31 -2.69
N PHE A 64 -1.75 -8.62 -2.55
CA PHE A 64 -1.68 -7.36 -1.80
C PHE A 64 -2.64 -6.29 -2.36
N TYR A 65 -2.64 -6.05 -3.67
CA TYR A 65 -3.52 -5.04 -4.26
C TYR A 65 -5.00 -5.44 -4.24
N CYS A 66 -5.32 -6.73 -4.39
CA CYS A 66 -6.68 -7.23 -4.20
C CYS A 66 -7.15 -6.98 -2.76
N ALA A 67 -6.31 -7.26 -1.76
CA ALA A 67 -6.63 -7.02 -0.36
C ALA A 67 -6.81 -5.52 -0.06
N LEU A 68 -6.00 -4.64 -0.66
CA LEU A 68 -6.12 -3.19 -0.52
C LEU A 68 -7.40 -2.65 -1.16
N LEU A 69 -7.75 -3.12 -2.37
CA LEU A 69 -8.95 -2.65 -3.08
C LEU A 69 -10.26 -3.20 -2.49
N GLY A 70 -10.18 -4.30 -1.74
CA GLY A 70 -11.32 -4.94 -1.08
C GLY A 70 -11.53 -4.55 0.39
N ALA A 71 -10.64 -3.72 0.97
CA ALA A 71 -10.70 -3.28 2.36
C ALA A 71 -11.57 -2.04 2.54
#